data_AF-A0A5N8WGS4-F1
#
_entry.id   AF-A0A5N8WGS4-F1
#
_cell.length_a   1.000
_cell.length_b   1.000
_cell.length_c   1.000
_cell.angle_alpha   90.00
_cell.angle_beta   90.00
_cell.angle_gamma   90.00
#
_symmetry.space_group_name_H-M   'P 1'
#
loop_
_entity.id
_entity.type
_entity.pdbx_description
1 polymer ?
#
loop_
_entity_poly.entity_id
_entity_poly.type
_entity_poly.pdbx_seq_one_letter_code
_entity_poly.pdbx_strand_id
1 'polypeptide(L)'
;MRHGRSAALAVVGVLALAACGGSGGDDNSGTASSGKPRIKLVVNGGLGDKSFFDSAYEGLKKAQKDLGYELKVVELGSDRTKWEPGFEDAAAADDYDILAAGTFDVTDYVGELAPQFPDKKFWVFDAPVDYSGENGTCSNKCENVYSVTFKQNEGGYLAGFLAEKLVAEKSLKGAESLKKVGVMGGVKIPVIEDFVVGFKAGFKAAGGKNSDVLVQYVGGDKPFGDPAKGKEISTAMYGRGAALVWPVAGLSGLGTFESAVTANRYTFGVDSDQYQTLTDEDQKNTVVTSILKNVGSALYRAAQADLKDSLKYGAVDTVGLTDDAVGYVDDDHFRELVPEKIRTELNEAADQVKSGSVTVPSAF
;
A
#
# COMPACT_ATOMS: atom_id res chain seq x y z
N MET A 1 88.89 31.13 -31.42
CA MET A 1 88.14 31.88 -30.40
C MET A 1 86.65 31.66 -30.64
N ARG A 2 85.99 31.26 -29.57
CA ARG A 2 84.55 31.20 -29.22
C ARG A 2 83.49 31.94 -30.07
N HIS A 3 82.32 31.27 -30.08
CA HIS A 3 80.91 31.74 -30.19
C HIS A 3 80.38 31.98 -31.62
N GLY A 4 79.26 31.42 -32.10
CA GLY A 4 78.13 30.73 -31.47
C GLY A 4 76.87 31.60 -31.53
N ARG A 5 75.80 31.14 -32.22
CA ARG A 5 74.38 31.13 -31.76
C ARG A 5 73.35 31.00 -32.91
N SER A 6 72.59 29.90 -32.80
CA SER A 6 71.13 29.77 -32.82
C SER A 6 70.28 30.33 -33.96
N ALA A 7 69.64 29.40 -34.67
CA ALA A 7 68.51 29.56 -35.56
C ALA A 7 67.17 29.40 -34.82
N ALA A 8 66.14 30.15 -35.23
CA ALA A 8 64.78 29.68 -35.58
C ALA A 8 63.86 30.90 -35.77
N LEU A 9 63.36 31.05 -36.99
CA LEU A 9 62.48 32.14 -37.44
C LEU A 9 61.00 31.86 -37.11
N ALA A 10 60.29 32.96 -36.88
CA ALA A 10 58.89 33.10 -36.51
C ALA A 10 57.88 32.69 -37.60
N VAL A 11 56.73 32.15 -37.19
CA VAL A 11 55.53 31.95 -38.02
C VAL A 11 54.57 33.11 -37.78
N VAL A 12 54.14 33.73 -38.89
CA VAL A 12 53.30 34.93 -39.01
C VAL A 12 51.83 34.57 -38.82
N GLY A 13 51.11 35.42 -38.07
CA GLY A 13 49.66 35.34 -37.91
C GLY A 13 48.89 36.03 -39.03
N VAL A 14 47.65 35.59 -39.24
CA VAL A 14 46.63 36.35 -39.99
C VAL A 14 45.34 36.33 -39.17
N LEU A 15 45.01 37.50 -38.64
CA LEU A 15 43.68 37.87 -38.12
C LEU A 15 42.86 38.45 -39.27
N ALA A 16 41.66 37.92 -39.49
CA ALA A 16 40.60 38.63 -40.20
C ALA A 16 39.28 38.38 -39.46
N LEU A 17 38.77 39.43 -38.82
CA LEU A 17 37.46 39.53 -38.18
C LEU A 17 36.75 40.76 -38.78
N ALA A 18 35.63 40.54 -39.46
CA ALA A 18 34.55 41.49 -39.74
C ALA A 18 33.34 40.63 -40.17
N ALA A 19 32.35 40.32 -39.33
CA ALA A 19 31.32 41.14 -38.67
C ALA A 19 30.10 41.48 -39.57
N CYS A 20 28.95 40.97 -39.11
CA CYS A 20 27.55 41.44 -39.26
C CYS A 20 26.69 41.01 -40.46
N GLY A 21 25.50 40.46 -40.12
CA GLY A 21 24.30 40.47 -40.96
C GLY A 21 23.42 39.22 -40.81
N GLY A 22 22.54 39.19 -39.80
CA GLY A 22 21.81 37.99 -39.34
C GLY A 22 20.51 37.62 -40.07
N SER A 23 20.07 36.39 -39.82
CA SER A 23 18.70 36.01 -39.44
C SER A 23 18.77 34.57 -38.93
N GLY A 24 18.91 34.43 -37.61
CA GLY A 24 18.95 33.13 -36.93
C GLY A 24 17.56 32.49 -36.89
N GLY A 25 17.49 31.23 -37.32
CA GLY A 25 16.45 30.32 -36.88
C GLY A 25 16.90 29.71 -35.56
N ASP A 26 16.23 30.09 -34.48
CA ASP A 26 16.36 29.42 -33.19
C ASP A 26 15.47 28.18 -33.20
N ASP A 27 16.03 27.06 -33.66
CA ASP A 27 15.56 25.73 -33.26
C ASP A 27 15.95 25.53 -31.78
N ASN A 28 15.04 25.95 -30.89
CA ASN A 28 15.13 25.65 -29.48
C ASN A 28 14.72 24.17 -29.26
N SER A 29 15.57 23.24 -29.67
CA SER A 29 15.49 21.85 -29.22
C SER A 29 16.00 21.80 -27.78
N GLY A 30 15.08 21.97 -26.84
CA GLY A 30 15.34 21.77 -25.42
C GLY A 30 15.99 20.41 -25.20
N THR A 31 17.20 20.43 -24.65
CA THR A 31 17.91 19.27 -24.16
C THR A 31 17.05 18.62 -23.08
N ALA A 32 16.36 17.53 -23.43
CA ALA A 32 15.68 16.71 -22.45
C ALA A 32 16.69 16.28 -21.38
N SER A 33 16.44 16.67 -20.14
CA SER A 33 17.21 16.22 -18.98
C SER A 33 17.20 14.69 -18.96
N SER A 34 18.35 14.07 -19.22
CA SER A 34 18.53 12.61 -19.28
C SER A 34 18.60 11.97 -17.89
N GLY A 35 17.86 12.50 -16.92
CA GLY A 35 17.79 11.99 -15.55
C GLY A 35 16.81 10.81 -15.46
N LYS A 36 17.11 9.84 -14.61
CA LYS A 36 16.14 8.81 -14.22
C LYS A 36 14.97 9.47 -13.48
N PRO A 37 13.71 9.07 -13.72
CA PRO A 37 12.59 9.62 -12.96
C PRO A 37 12.67 9.21 -11.49
N ARG A 38 12.30 10.10 -10.58
CA ARG A 38 12.53 9.94 -9.13
C ARG A 38 11.22 9.88 -8.37
N ILE A 39 11.03 8.83 -7.58
CA ILE A 39 9.93 8.68 -6.64
C ILE A 39 10.43 8.85 -5.22
N LYS A 40 9.76 9.70 -4.44
CA LYS A 40 9.90 9.76 -2.99
C LYS A 40 8.68 9.12 -2.35
N LEU A 41 8.87 8.02 -1.64
CA LEU A 41 7.85 7.42 -0.78
C LEU A 41 7.92 8.06 0.61
N VAL A 42 6.85 8.72 1.03
CA VAL A 42 6.70 9.25 2.40
C VAL A 42 5.77 8.33 3.18
N VAL A 43 6.28 7.78 4.28
CA VAL A 43 5.60 6.80 5.13
C VAL A 43 5.19 7.48 6.45
N ASN A 44 3.89 7.73 6.63
CA ASN A 44 3.30 8.24 7.89
C ASN A 44 3.10 7.10 8.92
N GLY A 45 4.17 6.35 9.12
CA GLY A 45 4.24 5.14 9.93
C GLY A 45 5.68 4.65 9.93
N GLY A 46 5.87 3.32 9.89
CA GLY A 46 7.20 2.74 9.70
C GLY A 46 7.15 1.55 8.76
N LEU A 47 8.25 1.33 8.05
CA LEU A 47 8.55 0.06 7.38
C LEU A 47 8.81 -1.03 8.43
N GLY A 48 8.81 -2.28 7.98
CA GLY A 48 8.86 -3.46 8.84
C GLY A 48 7.48 -3.87 9.37
N ASP A 49 6.40 -3.29 8.84
CA ASP A 49 5.02 -3.66 9.17
C ASP A 49 4.59 -5.01 8.60
N LYS A 50 5.41 -5.60 7.73
CA LYS A 50 5.17 -6.89 7.07
C LYS A 50 3.86 -6.91 6.29
N SER A 51 3.34 -5.74 5.93
CA SER A 51 1.94 -5.57 5.59
C SER A 51 1.80 -4.44 4.57
N PHE A 52 1.17 -3.33 4.94
CA PHE A 52 0.76 -2.24 4.05
C PHE A 52 1.93 -1.39 3.50
N PHE A 53 2.77 -0.83 4.37
CA PHE A 53 3.88 0.04 3.96
C PHE A 53 5.03 -0.75 3.34
N ASP A 54 5.32 -1.95 3.86
CA ASP A 54 6.29 -2.85 3.21
C ASP A 54 5.83 -3.26 1.81
N SER A 55 4.52 -3.47 1.60
CA SER A 55 3.96 -3.71 0.25
C SER A 55 4.23 -2.52 -0.68
N ALA A 56 3.92 -1.29 -0.24
CA ALA A 56 4.18 -0.08 -1.02
C ALA A 56 5.66 0.07 -1.39
N TYR A 57 6.56 -0.12 -0.42
CA TYR A 57 8.00 -0.05 -0.60
C TYR A 57 8.50 -1.10 -1.61
N GLU A 58 8.11 -2.37 -1.45
CA GLU A 58 8.58 -3.43 -2.35
C GLU A 58 8.05 -3.25 -3.79
N GLY A 59 6.84 -2.71 -3.97
CA GLY A 59 6.32 -2.34 -5.29
C GLY A 59 7.13 -1.24 -5.98
N LEU A 60 7.48 -0.18 -5.23
CA LEU A 60 8.28 0.93 -5.77
C LEU A 60 9.76 0.54 -5.96
N LYS A 61 10.30 -0.33 -5.12
CA LYS A 61 11.63 -0.93 -5.29
C LYS A 61 11.68 -1.82 -6.52
N LYS A 62 10.61 -2.55 -6.81
CA LYS A 62 10.44 -3.26 -8.08
C LYS A 62 10.39 -2.29 -9.26
N ALA A 63 9.70 -1.15 -9.15
CA ALA A 63 9.71 -0.11 -10.18
C ALA A 63 11.12 0.48 -10.40
N GLN A 64 11.88 0.72 -9.33
CA GLN A 64 13.28 1.13 -9.42
C GLN A 64 14.12 0.13 -10.21
N LYS A 65 13.98 -1.17 -9.90
CA LYS A 65 14.74 -2.25 -10.55
C LYS A 65 14.36 -2.43 -12.02
N ASP A 66 13.07 -2.52 -12.30
CA ASP A 66 12.56 -3.00 -13.59
C ASP A 66 12.29 -1.86 -14.58
N LEU A 67 11.99 -0.66 -14.07
CA LEU A 67 11.56 0.50 -14.87
C LEU A 67 12.55 1.67 -14.82
N GLY A 68 13.58 1.58 -13.97
CA GLY A 68 14.68 2.55 -13.92
C GLY A 68 14.41 3.80 -13.09
N TYR A 69 13.34 3.83 -12.28
CA TYR A 69 13.12 4.90 -11.31
C TYR A 69 14.23 4.95 -10.25
N GLU A 70 14.48 6.11 -9.68
CA GLU A 70 15.19 6.24 -8.41
C GLU A 70 14.17 6.32 -7.27
N LEU A 71 14.42 5.60 -6.18
CA LEU A 71 13.53 5.57 -5.02
C LEU A 71 14.24 6.19 -3.81
N LYS A 72 13.60 7.18 -3.20
CA LYS A 72 13.93 7.68 -1.86
C LYS A 72 12.77 7.39 -0.91
N VAL A 73 13.08 7.06 0.34
CA VAL A 73 12.08 6.80 1.38
C VAL A 73 12.29 7.76 2.55
N VAL A 74 11.19 8.26 3.10
CA VAL A 74 11.15 9.06 4.33
C VAL A 74 10.12 8.44 5.28
N GLU A 75 10.54 8.03 6.47
CA GLU A 75 9.66 7.54 7.52
C GLU A 75 9.40 8.63 8.56
N LEU A 76 8.15 9.06 8.70
CA LEU A 76 7.73 10.08 9.67
C LEU A 76 7.39 9.47 11.04
N GLY A 77 7.27 8.14 11.13
CA GLY A 77 6.83 7.44 12.32
C GLY A 77 5.33 7.59 12.58
N SER A 78 4.86 7.04 13.70
CA SER A 78 3.44 7.09 14.09
C SER A 78 3.04 8.36 14.88
N ASP A 79 3.98 9.27 15.12
CA ASP A 79 3.70 10.52 15.84
C ASP A 79 3.08 11.55 14.88
N ARG A 80 1.76 11.71 14.99
CA ARG A 80 0.97 12.59 14.12
C ARG A 80 1.44 14.05 14.16
N THR A 81 2.06 14.50 15.24
CA THR A 81 2.57 15.88 15.34
C THR A 81 3.72 16.16 14.38
N LYS A 82 4.35 15.11 13.83
CA LYS A 82 5.44 15.21 12.86
C LYS A 82 4.98 15.10 11.41
N TRP A 83 3.72 14.72 11.17
CA TRP A 83 3.25 14.41 9.82
C TRP A 83 3.16 15.65 8.95
N GLU A 84 2.43 16.67 9.40
CA GLU A 84 2.27 17.94 8.66
C GLU A 84 3.62 18.58 8.28
N PRO A 85 4.53 18.92 9.21
CA PRO A 85 5.83 19.49 8.82
C PRO A 85 6.68 18.52 7.99
N GLY A 86 6.55 17.21 8.22
CA GLY A 86 7.26 16.20 7.43
C GLY A 86 6.78 16.13 5.97
N PHE A 87 5.48 16.30 5.72
CA PHE A 87 4.92 16.36 4.37
C PHE A 87 5.26 17.68 3.68
N GLU A 88 5.23 18.81 4.40
CA GLU A 88 5.70 20.11 3.88
C GLU A 88 7.17 20.03 3.43
N ASP A 89 8.05 19.53 4.30
CA ASP A 89 9.47 19.35 3.99
C ASP A 89 9.69 18.38 2.80
N ALA A 90 8.93 17.29 2.77
CA ALA A 90 9.03 16.32 1.69
C ALA A 90 8.56 16.88 0.35
N ALA A 91 7.50 17.69 0.34
CA ALA A 91 6.95 18.32 -0.86
C ALA A 91 7.83 19.45 -1.38
N ALA A 92 8.43 20.25 -0.50
CA ALA A 92 9.30 21.37 -0.86
C ALA A 92 10.67 20.97 -1.42
N ALA A 93 11.09 19.72 -1.25
CA ALA A 93 12.41 19.25 -1.68
C ALA A 93 12.49 18.97 -3.20
N ASP A 94 13.65 19.26 -3.81
CA ASP A 94 13.86 19.10 -5.26
C ASP A 94 14.34 17.71 -5.71
N ASP A 95 14.43 16.75 -4.79
CA ASP A 95 15.01 15.43 -4.98
C ASP A 95 14.03 14.38 -5.53
N TYR A 96 12.84 14.79 -5.99
CA TYR A 96 11.82 13.92 -6.54
C TYR A 96 11.06 14.57 -7.71
N ASP A 97 10.43 13.72 -8.52
CA ASP A 97 9.47 14.10 -9.56
C ASP A 97 8.05 13.69 -9.15
N ILE A 98 7.93 12.55 -8.44
CA ILE A 98 6.69 12.01 -7.88
C ILE A 98 6.82 11.81 -6.37
N LEU A 99 5.93 12.42 -5.58
CA LEU A 99 5.78 12.13 -4.14
C LEU A 99 4.65 11.12 -3.97
N ALA A 100 4.99 9.91 -3.53
CA ALA A 100 4.03 8.87 -3.21
C ALA A 100 3.82 8.79 -1.70
N ALA A 101 2.57 8.80 -1.27
CA ALA A 101 2.19 8.67 0.13
C ALA A 101 0.79 8.05 0.24
N GLY A 102 0.44 7.50 1.39
CA GLY A 102 -0.85 6.83 1.53
C GLY A 102 -1.41 6.86 2.92
N THR A 103 -2.57 6.21 3.07
CA THR A 103 -3.54 6.26 4.18
C THR A 103 -4.55 7.39 4.09
N PHE A 104 -5.71 7.17 4.69
CA PHE A 104 -6.78 8.16 4.83
C PHE A 104 -6.29 9.51 5.40
N ASP A 105 -5.42 9.48 6.41
CA ASP A 105 -4.90 10.68 7.07
C ASP A 105 -4.02 11.56 6.16
N VAL A 106 -3.49 11.01 5.06
CA VAL A 106 -2.59 11.73 4.15
C VAL A 106 -3.34 12.53 3.09
N THR A 107 -4.62 12.22 2.87
CA THR A 107 -5.43 12.82 1.81
C THR A 107 -5.50 14.34 1.91
N ASP A 108 -5.72 14.88 3.11
CA ASP A 108 -5.80 16.33 3.32
C ASP A 108 -4.43 17.01 3.13
N TYR A 109 -3.34 16.45 3.67
CA TYR A 109 -1.99 17.00 3.48
C TYR A 109 -1.61 17.11 2.00
N VAL A 110 -1.84 16.05 1.23
CA VAL A 110 -1.55 16.07 -0.21
C VAL A 110 -2.51 17.01 -0.94
N GLY A 111 -3.79 17.06 -0.55
CA GLY A 111 -4.77 17.99 -1.11
C GLY A 111 -4.39 19.46 -0.93
N GLU A 112 -3.77 19.82 0.19
CA GLU A 112 -3.29 21.19 0.46
C GLU A 112 -1.96 21.51 -0.23
N LEU A 113 -1.05 20.53 -0.32
CA LEU A 113 0.29 20.71 -0.87
C LEU A 113 0.32 20.64 -2.40
N ALA A 114 -0.44 19.73 -3.02
CA ALA A 114 -0.39 19.54 -4.47
C ALA A 114 -0.66 20.82 -5.30
N PRO A 115 -1.59 21.72 -4.91
CA PRO A 115 -1.76 23.01 -5.57
C PRO A 115 -0.56 23.96 -5.48
N GLN A 116 0.28 23.82 -4.46
CA GLN A 116 1.44 24.66 -4.23
C GLN A 116 2.65 24.23 -5.07
N PHE A 117 2.66 22.98 -5.54
CA PHE A 117 3.73 22.38 -6.35
C PHE A 117 3.19 21.83 -7.68
N PRO A 118 2.67 22.69 -8.59
CA PRO A 118 2.02 22.25 -9.82
C PRO A 118 2.96 21.49 -10.79
N ASP A 119 4.26 21.73 -10.71
CA ASP A 119 5.27 21.04 -11.53
C ASP A 119 5.68 19.67 -10.96
N LYS A 120 5.22 19.32 -9.76
CA LYS A 120 5.44 18.03 -9.11
C LYS A 120 4.20 17.16 -9.23
N LYS A 121 4.41 15.84 -9.28
CA LYS A 121 3.34 14.84 -9.30
C LYS A 121 3.17 14.25 -7.91
N PHE A 122 1.93 13.91 -7.56
CA PHE A 122 1.60 13.27 -6.28
C PHE A 122 0.83 11.98 -6.53
N TRP A 123 1.21 10.92 -5.85
CA TRP A 123 0.47 9.67 -5.81
C TRP A 123 -0.07 9.45 -4.40
N VAL A 124 -1.38 9.33 -4.28
CA VAL A 124 -2.06 8.97 -3.05
C VAL A 124 -2.60 7.54 -3.18
N PHE A 125 -2.33 6.69 -2.21
CA PHE A 125 -2.90 5.35 -2.15
C PHE A 125 -3.69 5.15 -0.86
N ASP A 126 -4.62 4.19 -0.88
CA ASP A 126 -5.52 3.80 0.22
C ASP A 126 -6.84 4.57 0.28
N ALA A 127 -6.76 5.90 0.13
CA ALA A 127 -7.89 6.81 0.09
C ALA A 127 -7.65 7.89 -0.97
N PRO A 128 -8.69 8.48 -1.57
CA PRO A 128 -8.51 9.54 -2.54
C PRO A 128 -8.43 10.91 -1.87
N VAL A 129 -7.73 11.85 -2.49
CA VAL A 129 -7.94 13.27 -2.19
C VAL A 129 -9.35 13.70 -2.60
N ASP A 130 -9.85 14.78 -2.01
CA ASP A 130 -11.11 15.37 -2.43
C ASP A 130 -10.94 16.17 -3.73
N TYR A 131 -11.14 15.51 -4.87
CA TYR A 131 -11.10 16.15 -6.19
C TYR A 131 -12.25 17.16 -6.42
N SER A 132 -13.30 17.16 -5.57
CA SER A 132 -14.40 18.12 -5.69
C SER A 132 -14.03 19.51 -5.15
N GLY A 133 -13.07 19.56 -4.19
CA GLY A 133 -12.69 20.76 -3.46
C GLY A 133 -13.71 21.20 -2.40
N GLU A 134 -14.72 20.38 -2.08
CA GLU A 134 -15.75 20.70 -1.08
C GLU A 134 -15.17 20.84 0.33
N ASN A 135 -14.14 20.06 0.66
CA ASN A 135 -13.45 20.14 1.96
C ASN A 135 -12.45 21.31 2.06
N GLY A 136 -12.30 22.13 1.02
CA GLY A 136 -11.38 23.28 1.00
C GLY A 136 -9.94 22.93 0.62
N THR A 137 -9.63 21.67 0.34
CA THR A 137 -8.35 21.23 -0.24
C THR A 137 -8.42 21.24 -1.77
N CYS A 138 -7.33 20.89 -2.46
CA CYS A 138 -7.29 20.77 -3.92
C CYS A 138 -7.76 22.04 -4.65
N SER A 139 -7.28 23.22 -4.25
CA SER A 139 -7.68 24.52 -4.84
C SER A 139 -7.43 24.63 -6.35
N ASN A 140 -6.52 23.82 -6.91
CA ASN A 140 -6.28 23.65 -8.34
C ASN A 140 -6.91 22.36 -8.92
N LYS A 141 -7.94 21.82 -8.26
CA LYS A 141 -8.57 20.51 -8.53
C LYS A 141 -7.64 19.30 -8.42
N CYS A 142 -6.45 19.46 -7.85
CA CYS A 142 -5.47 18.39 -7.72
C CYS A 142 -5.16 17.69 -9.05
N GLU A 143 -5.08 18.46 -10.15
CA GLU A 143 -4.82 17.95 -11.51
C GLU A 143 -3.48 17.21 -11.64
N ASN A 144 -2.55 17.42 -10.70
CA ASN A 144 -1.25 16.74 -10.58
C ASN A 144 -1.26 15.58 -9.57
N VAL A 145 -2.43 15.16 -9.07
CA VAL A 145 -2.58 14.06 -8.11
C VAL A 145 -3.25 12.85 -8.75
N TYR A 146 -2.62 11.68 -8.64
CA TYR A 146 -3.23 10.38 -8.92
C TYR A 146 -3.60 9.71 -7.60
N SER A 147 -4.86 9.28 -7.45
CA SER A 147 -5.30 8.52 -6.27
C SER A 147 -5.62 7.07 -6.65
N VAL A 148 -5.20 6.09 -5.85
CA VAL A 148 -5.62 4.70 -5.99
C VAL A 148 -6.27 4.19 -4.70
N THR A 149 -7.50 3.68 -4.85
CA THR A 149 -8.32 3.12 -3.77
C THR A 149 -8.52 1.63 -4.01
N PHE A 150 -8.85 0.91 -2.94
CA PHE A 150 -8.99 -0.54 -2.98
C PHE A 150 -10.39 -0.94 -2.57
N LYS A 151 -10.96 -1.96 -3.23
CA LYS A 151 -12.20 -2.61 -2.80
C LYS A 151 -11.93 -3.61 -1.68
N GLN A 152 -11.42 -3.12 -0.56
CA GLN A 152 -11.01 -4.00 0.54
C GLN A 152 -12.19 -4.74 1.20
N ASN A 153 -13.42 -4.23 1.07
CA ASN A 153 -14.63 -4.98 1.39
C ASN A 153 -14.72 -6.31 0.64
N GLU A 154 -14.33 -6.39 -0.63
CA GLU A 154 -14.31 -7.64 -1.39
C GLU A 154 -13.36 -8.67 -0.76
N GLY A 155 -12.17 -8.24 -0.32
CA GLY A 155 -11.22 -9.08 0.41
C GLY A 155 -11.76 -9.48 1.79
N GLY A 156 -12.38 -8.54 2.50
CA GLY A 156 -13.12 -8.81 3.73
C GLY A 156 -14.18 -9.88 3.55
N TYR A 157 -14.96 -9.82 2.47
CA TYR A 157 -15.97 -10.83 2.16
C TYR A 157 -15.37 -12.24 2.03
N LEU A 158 -14.26 -12.38 1.29
CA LEU A 158 -13.57 -13.67 1.17
C LEU A 158 -13.01 -14.15 2.51
N ALA A 159 -12.45 -13.24 3.30
CA ALA A 159 -11.96 -13.54 4.64
C ALA A 159 -13.07 -14.06 5.56
N GLY A 160 -14.20 -13.36 5.62
CA GLY A 160 -15.35 -13.77 6.43
C GLY A 160 -15.94 -15.10 5.98
N PHE A 161 -16.08 -15.28 4.67
CA PHE A 161 -16.58 -16.52 4.08
C PHE A 161 -15.69 -17.71 4.45
N LEU A 162 -14.38 -17.58 4.24
CA LEU A 162 -13.40 -18.62 4.60
C LEU A 162 -13.41 -18.90 6.11
N ALA A 163 -13.43 -17.85 6.94
CA ALA A 163 -13.44 -17.97 8.39
C ALA A 163 -14.63 -18.80 8.89
N GLU A 164 -15.84 -18.53 8.37
CA GLU A 164 -17.04 -19.31 8.71
C GLU A 164 -16.90 -20.76 8.25
N LYS A 165 -16.47 -21.01 7.01
CA LYS A 165 -16.32 -22.37 6.50
C LYS A 165 -15.34 -23.20 7.34
N LEU A 166 -14.21 -22.60 7.73
CA LEU A 166 -13.21 -23.25 8.58
C LEU A 166 -13.77 -23.66 9.95
N VAL A 167 -14.56 -22.79 10.60
CA VAL A 167 -15.15 -23.10 11.91
C VAL A 167 -16.34 -24.06 11.80
N ALA A 168 -17.21 -23.89 10.79
CA ALA A 168 -18.37 -24.75 10.58
C ALA A 168 -17.98 -26.20 10.26
N GLU A 169 -16.95 -26.38 9.44
CA GLU A 169 -16.41 -27.69 9.05
C GLU A 169 -15.34 -28.21 10.02
N LYS A 170 -15.05 -27.48 11.10
CA LYS A 170 -14.09 -27.87 12.15
C LYS A 170 -12.69 -28.21 11.60
N SER A 171 -12.25 -27.47 10.59
CA SER A 171 -11.01 -27.76 9.86
C SER A 171 -9.76 -27.24 10.58
N LEU A 172 -9.92 -26.43 11.61
CA LEU A 172 -8.83 -25.85 12.40
C LEU A 172 -8.51 -26.74 13.60
N LYS A 173 -7.35 -27.42 13.53
CA LYS A 173 -6.89 -28.36 14.56
C LYS A 173 -6.75 -27.67 15.93
N GLY A 174 -7.31 -28.27 16.97
CA GLY A 174 -7.32 -27.72 18.33
C GLY A 174 -8.37 -26.63 18.57
N ALA A 175 -9.10 -26.20 17.54
CA ALA A 175 -10.17 -25.20 17.60
C ALA A 175 -11.54 -25.75 17.12
N GLU A 176 -11.69 -27.07 17.00
CA GLU A 176 -12.84 -27.77 16.40
C GLU A 176 -14.17 -27.54 17.13
N SER A 177 -14.11 -27.16 18.41
CA SER A 177 -15.29 -26.86 19.24
C SER A 177 -15.66 -25.37 19.25
N LEU A 178 -14.82 -24.51 18.65
CA LEU A 178 -15.00 -23.07 18.64
C LEU A 178 -15.81 -22.64 17.42
N LYS A 179 -16.60 -21.58 17.61
CA LYS A 179 -17.50 -21.03 16.58
C LYS A 179 -17.30 -19.54 16.35
N LYS A 180 -16.55 -18.86 17.22
CA LYS A 180 -16.32 -17.42 17.10
C LYS A 180 -15.06 -17.15 16.31
N VAL A 181 -15.01 -15.98 15.72
CA VAL A 181 -13.84 -15.44 15.03
C VAL A 181 -13.65 -13.98 15.44
N GLY A 182 -12.42 -13.49 15.39
CA GLY A 182 -12.09 -12.11 15.71
C GLY A 182 -11.68 -11.31 14.47
N VAL A 183 -12.05 -10.04 14.45
CA VAL A 183 -11.49 -9.02 13.56
C VAL A 183 -10.97 -7.89 14.43
N MET A 184 -9.68 -7.59 14.32
CA MET A 184 -9.04 -6.49 15.02
C MET A 184 -8.68 -5.40 14.03
N GLY A 185 -9.34 -4.25 14.10
CA GLY A 185 -8.98 -3.08 13.30
C GLY A 185 -7.94 -2.20 14.00
N GLY A 186 -7.20 -1.37 13.25
CA GLY A 186 -6.36 -0.34 13.86
C GLY A 186 -7.21 0.73 14.57
N VAL A 187 -8.03 1.45 13.79
CA VAL A 187 -8.96 2.49 14.27
C VAL A 187 -10.25 2.45 13.46
N LYS A 188 -11.35 2.98 14.02
CA LYS A 188 -12.66 2.97 13.37
C LYS A 188 -12.79 4.14 12.38
N ILE A 189 -12.26 3.93 11.17
CA ILE A 189 -12.32 4.86 10.02
C ILE A 189 -12.91 4.14 8.79
N PRO A 190 -13.40 4.84 7.76
CA PRO A 190 -14.06 4.23 6.61
C PRO A 190 -13.29 3.06 5.98
N VAL A 191 -11.98 3.21 5.74
CA VAL A 191 -11.12 2.16 5.17
C VAL A 191 -11.16 0.86 5.99
N ILE A 192 -11.07 0.97 7.33
CA ILE A 192 -11.08 -0.20 8.23
C ILE A 192 -12.49 -0.76 8.38
N GLU A 193 -13.50 0.09 8.44
CA GLU A 193 -14.89 -0.36 8.45
C GLU A 193 -15.26 -1.12 7.18
N ASP A 194 -14.69 -0.74 6.03
CA ASP A 194 -14.91 -1.40 4.74
C ASP A 194 -14.47 -2.88 4.78
N PHE A 195 -13.30 -3.17 5.37
CA PHE A 195 -12.87 -4.55 5.66
C PHE A 195 -13.87 -5.27 6.60
N VAL A 196 -14.30 -4.62 7.69
CA VAL A 196 -15.17 -5.22 8.71
C VAL A 196 -16.57 -5.54 8.18
N VAL A 197 -17.16 -4.64 7.37
CA VAL A 197 -18.49 -4.88 6.77
C VAL A 197 -18.41 -5.98 5.73
N GLY A 198 -17.34 -6.03 4.92
CA GLY A 198 -17.04 -7.13 4.02
C GLY A 198 -16.96 -8.46 4.77
N PHE A 199 -16.16 -8.52 5.84
CA PHE A 199 -16.01 -9.72 6.68
C PHE A 199 -17.34 -10.23 7.21
N LYS A 200 -18.14 -9.35 7.81
CA LYS A 200 -19.46 -9.74 8.33
C LYS A 200 -20.40 -10.21 7.22
N ALA A 201 -20.35 -9.60 6.04
CA ALA A 201 -21.15 -10.02 4.90
C ALA A 201 -20.77 -11.43 4.42
N GLY A 202 -19.47 -11.70 4.25
CA GLY A 202 -18.97 -13.01 3.83
C GLY A 202 -19.22 -14.11 4.87
N PHE A 203 -18.97 -13.81 6.14
CA PHE A 203 -19.23 -14.72 7.25
C PHE A 203 -20.70 -15.14 7.31
N LYS A 204 -21.61 -14.16 7.16
CA LYS A 204 -23.05 -14.43 7.07
C LYS A 204 -23.43 -15.24 5.82
N ALA A 205 -22.85 -14.92 4.66
CA ALA A 205 -23.13 -15.62 3.41
C ALA A 205 -22.74 -17.10 3.46
N ALA A 206 -21.66 -17.44 4.20
CA ALA A 206 -21.23 -18.82 4.42
C ALA A 206 -22.07 -19.60 5.46
N GLY A 207 -23.05 -18.96 6.11
CA GLY A 207 -23.96 -19.58 7.08
C GLY A 207 -23.78 -19.12 8.53
N GLY A 208 -22.78 -18.26 8.79
CA GLY A 208 -22.44 -17.76 10.11
C GLY A 208 -23.39 -16.70 10.64
N LYS A 209 -23.28 -16.38 11.93
CA LYS A 209 -24.02 -15.29 12.57
C LYS A 209 -23.06 -14.18 12.96
N ASN A 210 -23.39 -12.93 12.63
CA ASN A 210 -22.57 -11.77 13.01
C ASN A 210 -22.34 -11.63 14.53
N SER A 211 -23.18 -12.26 15.37
CA SER A 211 -22.97 -12.34 16.82
C SER A 211 -21.74 -13.16 17.23
N ASP A 212 -21.25 -14.02 16.34
CA ASP A 212 -20.04 -14.84 16.53
C ASP A 212 -18.76 -14.14 16.03
N VAL A 213 -18.91 -12.98 15.38
CA VAL A 213 -17.78 -12.13 14.94
C VAL A 213 -17.47 -11.09 16.01
N LEU A 214 -16.35 -11.28 16.69
CA LEU A 214 -15.81 -10.33 17.67
C LEU A 214 -15.08 -9.21 16.92
N VAL A 215 -15.49 -7.96 17.10
CA VAL A 215 -14.77 -6.80 16.56
C VAL A 215 -14.25 -5.95 17.70
N GLN A 216 -12.97 -5.57 17.62
CA GLN A 216 -12.33 -4.57 18.47
C GLN A 216 -11.34 -3.75 17.65
N TYR A 217 -10.97 -2.58 18.16
CA TYR A 217 -9.97 -1.72 17.54
C TYR A 217 -8.82 -1.49 18.52
N VAL A 218 -7.61 -1.37 17.99
CA VAL A 218 -6.42 -1.01 18.79
C VAL A 218 -6.62 0.36 19.42
N GLY A 219 -7.02 1.36 18.63
CA GLY A 219 -7.26 2.73 19.08
C GLY A 219 -6.00 3.41 19.63
N GLY A 220 -6.21 4.41 20.49
CA GLY A 220 -5.11 5.21 21.06
C GLY A 220 -4.39 6.08 20.03
N ASP A 221 -3.20 6.54 20.37
CA ASP A 221 -2.45 7.54 19.58
C ASP A 221 -1.69 6.92 18.39
N LYS A 222 -1.47 5.60 18.41
CA LYS A 222 -0.73 4.84 17.39
C LYS A 222 -1.48 3.56 17.00
N PRO A 223 -2.70 3.67 16.45
CA PRO A 223 -3.58 2.52 16.18
C PRO A 223 -2.95 1.47 15.26
N PHE A 224 -2.04 1.87 14.39
CA PHE A 224 -1.31 0.99 13.47
C PHE A 224 0.16 0.76 13.87
N GLY A 225 0.58 1.18 15.08
CA GLY A 225 1.97 1.15 15.55
C GLY A 225 2.16 0.57 16.96
N ASP A 226 1.19 -0.18 17.49
CA ASP A 226 1.22 -0.76 18.84
C ASP A 226 1.02 -2.29 18.86
N PRO A 227 2.07 -3.07 18.55
CA PRO A 227 2.01 -4.53 18.60
C PRO A 227 1.65 -5.08 19.98
N ALA A 228 2.06 -4.41 21.06
CA ALA A 228 1.76 -4.84 22.42
C ALA A 228 0.27 -4.74 22.71
N LYS A 229 -0.37 -3.63 22.31
CA LYS A 229 -1.82 -3.49 22.42
C LYS A 229 -2.58 -4.46 21.51
N GLY A 230 -2.08 -4.69 20.30
CA GLY A 230 -2.61 -5.73 19.40
C GLY A 230 -2.63 -7.09 20.07
N LYS A 231 -1.49 -7.53 20.63
CA LYS A 231 -1.37 -8.80 21.38
C LYS A 231 -2.36 -8.90 22.54
N GLU A 232 -2.56 -7.84 23.31
CA GLU A 232 -3.53 -7.81 24.42
C GLU A 232 -4.96 -8.08 23.91
N ILE A 233 -5.35 -7.39 22.83
CA ILE A 233 -6.71 -7.49 22.26
C ILE A 233 -6.93 -8.89 21.66
N SER A 234 -6.00 -9.41 20.86
CA SER A 234 -6.12 -10.75 20.27
C SER A 234 -6.12 -11.84 21.34
N THR A 235 -5.29 -11.71 22.38
CA THR A 235 -5.32 -12.63 23.54
C THR A 235 -6.70 -12.64 24.19
N ALA A 236 -7.34 -11.47 24.37
CA ALA A 236 -8.69 -11.38 24.89
C ALA A 236 -9.73 -11.99 23.93
N MET A 237 -9.59 -11.84 22.61
CA MET A 237 -10.46 -12.49 21.62
C MET A 237 -10.35 -14.02 21.68
N TYR A 238 -9.13 -14.57 21.72
CA TYR A 238 -8.91 -16.00 21.88
C TYR A 238 -9.49 -16.52 23.20
N GLY A 239 -9.29 -15.78 24.31
CA GLY A 239 -9.90 -16.09 25.61
C GLY A 239 -11.44 -16.08 25.61
N ARG A 240 -12.07 -15.34 24.69
CA ARG A 240 -13.53 -15.32 24.47
C ARG A 240 -14.02 -16.42 23.52
N GLY A 241 -13.12 -17.31 23.08
CA GLY A 241 -13.41 -18.48 22.27
C GLY A 241 -13.28 -18.26 20.76
N ALA A 242 -12.51 -17.26 20.31
CA ALA A 242 -12.21 -17.13 18.89
C ALA A 242 -11.31 -18.30 18.41
N ALA A 243 -11.70 -18.94 17.31
CA ALA A 243 -10.89 -19.96 16.63
C ALA A 243 -9.72 -19.32 15.87
N LEU A 244 -9.98 -18.14 15.29
CA LEU A 244 -9.02 -17.32 14.59
C LEU A 244 -9.27 -15.83 14.83
N VAL A 245 -8.23 -15.01 14.70
CA VAL A 245 -8.32 -13.54 14.68
C VAL A 245 -7.71 -13.02 13.39
N TRP A 246 -8.36 -12.07 12.72
CA TRP A 246 -7.83 -11.37 11.56
C TRP A 246 -7.44 -9.93 11.95
N PRO A 247 -6.14 -9.58 11.97
CA PRO A 247 -5.66 -8.25 12.36
C PRO A 247 -5.51 -7.31 11.16
N VAL A 248 -6.50 -6.44 10.95
CA VAL A 248 -6.49 -5.34 9.97
C VAL A 248 -5.91 -4.08 10.63
N ALA A 249 -4.64 -4.15 11.03
CA ALA A 249 -4.05 -3.16 11.95
C ALA A 249 -2.54 -2.85 11.73
N GLY A 250 -1.99 -3.09 10.54
CA GLY A 250 -0.58 -2.76 10.23
C GLY A 250 0.40 -3.37 11.25
N LEU A 251 1.40 -2.59 11.71
CA LEU A 251 2.37 -3.05 12.73
C LEU A 251 1.68 -3.56 14.00
N SER A 252 0.58 -2.93 14.44
CA SER A 252 -0.16 -3.40 15.63
C SER A 252 -0.65 -4.84 15.48
N GLY A 253 -0.93 -5.26 14.25
CA GLY A 253 -1.37 -6.61 13.92
C GLY A 253 -0.33 -7.69 14.24
N LEU A 254 0.97 -7.35 14.27
CA LEU A 254 2.04 -8.31 14.51
C LEU A 254 1.93 -9.04 15.85
N GLY A 255 1.36 -8.39 16.88
CA GLY A 255 1.10 -9.01 18.18
C GLY A 255 0.10 -10.17 18.12
N THR A 256 -0.74 -10.22 17.08
CA THR A 256 -1.74 -11.28 16.89
C THR A 256 -1.07 -12.62 16.61
N PHE A 257 -0.02 -12.67 15.79
CA PHE A 257 0.71 -13.91 15.49
C PHE A 257 1.29 -14.53 16.76
N GLU A 258 1.91 -13.74 17.62
CA GLU A 258 2.46 -14.22 18.89
C GLU A 258 1.37 -14.74 19.84
N SER A 259 0.25 -14.01 19.94
CA SER A 259 -0.89 -14.47 20.76
C SER A 259 -1.57 -15.72 20.20
N ALA A 260 -1.55 -15.92 18.87
CA ALA A 260 -2.10 -17.10 18.21
C ALA A 260 -1.28 -18.34 18.60
N VAL A 261 0.05 -18.25 18.58
CA VAL A 261 0.96 -19.30 19.07
C VAL A 261 0.64 -19.62 20.53
N THR A 262 0.57 -18.60 21.39
CA THR A 262 0.30 -18.79 22.82
C THR A 262 -1.06 -19.43 23.08
N ALA A 263 -2.08 -19.07 22.30
CA ALA A 263 -3.42 -19.62 22.41
C ALA A 263 -3.58 -21.00 21.73
N ASN A 264 -2.58 -21.45 20.96
CA ASN A 264 -2.69 -22.57 20.03
C ASN A 264 -3.91 -22.39 19.10
N ARG A 265 -3.95 -21.24 18.42
CA ARG A 265 -5.03 -20.77 17.54
C ARG A 265 -4.46 -20.22 16.25
N TYR A 266 -5.34 -19.84 15.33
CA TYR A 266 -5.00 -19.44 13.98
C TYR A 266 -5.19 -17.94 13.76
N THR A 267 -4.59 -17.42 12.71
CA THR A 267 -4.77 -16.03 12.26
C THR A 267 -4.88 -16.00 10.75
N PHE A 268 -5.47 -14.93 10.24
CA PHE A 268 -5.23 -14.51 8.86
C PHE A 268 -4.17 -13.42 8.84
N GLY A 269 -3.45 -13.30 7.73
CA GLY A 269 -2.66 -12.12 7.42
C GLY A 269 -3.47 -11.05 6.69
N VAL A 270 -2.88 -9.87 6.51
CA VAL A 270 -3.47 -8.74 5.77
C VAL A 270 -2.42 -7.99 4.96
N ASP A 271 -2.88 -7.41 3.86
CA ASP A 271 -2.16 -6.57 2.89
C ASP A 271 -1.10 -7.33 2.08
N SER A 272 -0.13 -7.95 2.76
CA SER A 272 0.93 -8.77 2.17
C SER A 272 0.78 -10.24 2.54
N ASP A 273 1.53 -11.12 1.88
CA ASP A 273 1.67 -12.51 2.31
C ASP A 273 2.46 -12.60 3.62
N GLN A 274 1.74 -12.58 4.74
CA GLN A 274 2.34 -12.61 6.07
C GLN A 274 2.90 -13.98 6.45
N TYR A 275 2.53 -15.05 5.75
CA TYR A 275 3.24 -16.33 5.91
C TYR A 275 4.68 -16.24 5.39
N GLN A 276 4.92 -15.51 4.30
CA GLN A 276 6.27 -15.36 3.72
C GLN A 276 7.11 -14.25 4.38
N THR A 277 6.46 -13.19 4.88
CA THR A 277 7.18 -12.02 5.43
C THR A 277 7.55 -12.17 6.92
N LEU A 278 6.86 -13.03 7.66
CA LEU A 278 7.22 -13.39 9.03
C LEU A 278 8.48 -14.28 9.04
N THR A 279 9.28 -14.16 10.10
CA THR A 279 10.54 -14.91 10.24
C THR A 279 10.49 -16.00 11.31
N ASP A 280 9.52 -15.92 12.22
CA ASP A 280 9.32 -16.91 13.27
C ASP A 280 8.41 -18.03 12.76
N GLU A 281 8.92 -19.27 12.73
CA GLU A 281 8.18 -20.39 12.14
C GLU A 281 6.92 -20.77 12.93
N ASP A 282 6.92 -20.63 14.25
CA ASP A 282 5.73 -20.91 15.06
C ASP A 282 4.63 -19.91 14.70
N GLN A 283 4.97 -18.63 14.56
CA GLN A 283 4.05 -17.59 14.10
C GLN A 283 3.53 -17.86 12.68
N LYS A 284 4.42 -18.19 11.74
CA LYS A 284 4.05 -18.53 10.34
C LYS A 284 3.04 -19.68 10.31
N ASN A 285 3.25 -20.71 11.11
CA ASN A 285 2.36 -21.88 11.18
C ASN A 285 0.95 -21.56 11.70
N THR A 286 0.75 -20.41 12.35
CA THR A 286 -0.59 -19.96 12.74
C THR A 286 -1.36 -19.27 11.60
N VAL A 287 -0.68 -18.81 10.56
CA VAL A 287 -1.28 -18.07 9.43
C VAL A 287 -1.99 -19.06 8.51
N VAL A 288 -3.31 -19.00 8.38
CA VAL A 288 -4.05 -19.87 7.45
C VAL A 288 -3.88 -19.40 6.00
N THR A 289 -4.05 -18.11 5.78
CA THR A 289 -3.82 -17.38 4.53
C THR A 289 -3.65 -15.90 4.86
N SER A 290 -3.25 -15.09 3.89
CA SER A 290 -3.27 -13.63 4.01
C SER A 290 -4.27 -13.05 3.02
N ILE A 291 -5.10 -12.13 3.50
CA ILE A 291 -6.02 -11.37 2.66
C ILE A 291 -5.24 -10.21 2.07
N LEU A 292 -4.97 -10.30 0.77
CA LEU A 292 -4.09 -9.39 0.07
C LEU A 292 -4.79 -8.06 -0.22
N LYS A 293 -4.03 -7.00 -0.01
CA LYS A 293 -4.25 -5.66 -0.55
C LYS A 293 -2.92 -5.25 -1.16
N ASN A 294 -2.78 -5.54 -2.45
CA ASN A 294 -1.53 -5.47 -3.18
C ASN A 294 -1.15 -4.00 -3.51
N VAL A 295 -0.89 -3.20 -2.48
CA VAL A 295 -0.48 -1.79 -2.61
C VAL A 295 0.73 -1.65 -3.50
N GLY A 296 1.76 -2.49 -3.29
CA GLY A 296 2.95 -2.51 -4.13
C GLY A 296 2.65 -2.77 -5.61
N SER A 297 1.76 -3.71 -5.91
CA SER A 297 1.36 -3.99 -7.30
C SER A 297 0.61 -2.83 -7.93
N ALA A 298 -0.26 -2.15 -7.17
CA ALA A 298 -0.96 -0.96 -7.64
C ALA A 298 0.01 0.19 -7.96
N LEU A 299 0.98 0.46 -7.07
CA LEU A 299 2.01 1.49 -7.28
C LEU A 299 2.97 1.13 -8.42
N TYR A 300 3.34 -0.15 -8.56
CA TYR A 300 4.14 -0.62 -9.68
C TYR A 300 3.41 -0.42 -11.01
N ARG A 301 2.11 -0.74 -11.09
CA ARG A 301 1.29 -0.48 -12.28
C ARG A 301 1.17 1.02 -12.58
N ALA A 302 1.01 1.85 -11.55
CA ALA A 302 1.00 3.30 -11.70
C ALA A 302 2.33 3.80 -12.31
N ALA A 303 3.47 3.29 -11.84
CA ALA A 303 4.79 3.60 -12.42
C ALA A 303 4.93 3.14 -13.88
N GLN A 304 4.40 1.98 -14.23
CA GLN A 304 4.37 1.54 -15.63
C GLN A 304 3.50 2.44 -16.51
N ALA A 305 2.37 2.92 -15.99
CA ALA A 305 1.46 3.79 -16.72
C ALA A 305 2.01 5.21 -16.84
N ASP A 306 2.69 5.72 -15.81
CA ASP A 306 3.32 7.05 -15.78
C ASP A 306 4.47 7.14 -16.79
N LEU A 307 5.35 6.14 -16.87
CA LEU A 307 6.40 6.09 -17.91
C LEU A 307 5.88 6.07 -19.35
N LYS A 308 4.62 5.67 -19.54
CA LYS A 308 3.95 5.63 -20.84
C LYS A 308 3.05 6.84 -21.07
N ASP A 309 3.11 7.84 -20.19
CA ASP A 309 2.23 9.02 -20.18
C ASP A 309 0.74 8.66 -20.25
N SER A 310 0.38 7.53 -19.62
CA SER A 310 -0.98 6.95 -19.65
C SER A 310 -1.65 6.91 -18.27
N LEU A 311 -0.91 7.25 -17.21
CA LEU A 311 -1.48 7.41 -15.87
C LEU A 311 -2.35 8.67 -15.84
N LYS A 312 -3.59 8.52 -15.38
CA LYS A 312 -4.54 9.63 -15.31
C LYS A 312 -4.40 10.36 -13.97
N TYR A 313 -3.83 11.55 -14.02
CA TYR A 313 -3.85 12.49 -12.90
C TYR A 313 -5.18 13.26 -12.84
N GLY A 314 -5.49 13.87 -11.69
CA GLY A 314 -6.78 14.52 -11.43
C GLY A 314 -7.94 13.54 -11.27
N ALA A 315 -7.64 12.26 -10.98
CA ALA A 315 -8.63 11.20 -10.93
C ALA A 315 -8.29 10.13 -9.89
N VAL A 316 -9.33 9.41 -9.46
CA VAL A 316 -9.22 8.21 -8.64
C VAL A 316 -9.33 6.95 -9.50
N ASP A 317 -8.41 6.01 -9.28
CA ASP A 317 -8.52 4.62 -9.71
C ASP A 317 -9.01 3.75 -8.54
N THR A 318 -9.89 2.79 -8.81
CA THR A 318 -10.47 1.90 -7.78
C THR A 318 -10.27 0.47 -8.21
N VAL A 319 -9.38 -0.23 -7.51
CA VAL A 319 -8.95 -1.59 -7.86
C VAL A 319 -9.45 -2.62 -6.86
N GLY A 320 -9.82 -3.80 -7.33
CA GLY A 320 -10.37 -4.87 -6.49
C GLY A 320 -9.92 -6.27 -6.88
N LEU A 321 -10.79 -7.25 -6.65
CA LEU A 321 -10.58 -8.65 -7.05
C LEU A 321 -10.43 -8.81 -8.57
N THR A 322 -11.11 -7.99 -9.36
CA THR A 322 -11.02 -8.00 -10.83
C THR A 322 -9.66 -7.57 -11.35
N ASP A 323 -8.94 -6.79 -10.56
CA ASP A 323 -7.64 -6.22 -10.90
C ASP A 323 -6.48 -6.95 -10.20
N ASP A 324 -6.77 -8.07 -9.53
CA ASP A 324 -5.85 -8.79 -8.64
C ASP A 324 -5.17 -7.88 -7.60
N ALA A 325 -5.81 -6.75 -7.27
CA ALA A 325 -5.33 -5.81 -6.27
C ALA A 325 -5.79 -6.17 -4.86
N VAL A 326 -6.88 -6.93 -4.78
CA VAL A 326 -7.41 -7.53 -3.56
C VAL A 326 -7.54 -9.03 -3.80
N GLY A 327 -7.33 -9.86 -2.78
CA GLY A 327 -7.42 -11.32 -2.94
C GLY A 327 -7.01 -12.07 -1.69
N TYR A 328 -6.55 -13.31 -1.87
CA TYR A 328 -5.95 -14.11 -0.82
C TYR A 328 -4.79 -14.93 -1.37
N VAL A 329 -3.91 -15.39 -0.48
CA VAL A 329 -2.81 -16.29 -0.84
C VAL A 329 -3.33 -17.72 -0.96
N ASP A 330 -3.11 -18.35 -2.12
CA ASP A 330 -3.38 -19.77 -2.39
C ASP A 330 -2.05 -20.48 -2.74
N ASP A 331 -1.21 -20.65 -1.72
CA ASP A 331 0.05 -21.37 -1.79
C ASP A 331 -0.07 -22.81 -1.25
N ASP A 332 1.04 -23.55 -1.22
CA ASP A 332 1.03 -24.93 -0.76
C ASP A 332 0.68 -25.05 0.73
N HIS A 333 1.08 -24.06 1.55
CA HIS A 333 0.74 -24.01 2.98
C HIS A 333 -0.77 -23.83 3.20
N PHE A 334 -1.40 -22.90 2.48
CA PHE A 334 -2.85 -22.73 2.49
C PHE A 334 -3.57 -24.02 2.05
N ARG A 335 -3.09 -24.69 1.00
CA ARG A 335 -3.70 -25.93 0.49
C ARG A 335 -3.56 -27.12 1.41
N GLU A 336 -2.50 -27.16 2.23
CA GLU A 336 -2.32 -28.16 3.27
C GLU A 336 -3.29 -27.94 4.43
N LEU A 337 -3.48 -26.69 4.86
CA LEU A 337 -4.36 -26.34 5.98
C LEU A 337 -5.85 -26.32 5.63
N VAL A 338 -6.20 -25.97 4.40
CA VAL A 338 -7.58 -25.74 3.98
C VAL A 338 -8.09 -26.86 3.07
N PRO A 339 -9.10 -27.64 3.50
CA PRO A 339 -9.68 -28.71 2.70
C PRO A 339 -10.12 -28.25 1.31
N GLU A 340 -9.94 -29.12 0.31
CA GLU A 340 -10.28 -28.84 -1.10
C GLU A 340 -11.71 -28.34 -1.30
N LYS A 341 -12.67 -28.91 -0.56
CA LYS A 341 -14.06 -28.46 -0.57
C LYS A 341 -14.18 -26.98 -0.22
N ILE A 342 -13.53 -26.54 0.87
CA ILE A 342 -13.55 -25.14 1.31
C ILE A 342 -12.85 -24.23 0.30
N ARG A 343 -11.73 -24.68 -0.28
CA ARG A 343 -11.02 -23.93 -1.33
C ARG A 343 -11.89 -23.74 -2.58
N THR A 344 -12.62 -24.77 -2.98
CA THR A 344 -13.55 -24.71 -4.13
C THR A 344 -14.67 -23.71 -3.85
N GLU A 345 -15.31 -23.79 -2.69
CA GLU A 345 -16.38 -22.86 -2.30
C GLU A 345 -15.86 -21.41 -2.17
N LEU A 346 -14.62 -21.21 -1.72
CA LEU A 346 -13.99 -19.89 -1.66
C LEU A 346 -13.71 -19.30 -3.06
N ASN A 347 -13.20 -20.12 -3.99
CA ASN A 347 -13.02 -19.72 -5.39
C ASN A 347 -14.35 -19.32 -6.03
N GLU A 348 -15.41 -20.13 -5.83
CA GLU A 348 -16.75 -19.80 -6.32
C GLU A 348 -17.28 -18.49 -5.74
N ALA A 349 -17.05 -18.24 -4.44
CA ALA A 349 -17.40 -16.98 -3.81
C ALA A 349 -16.63 -15.78 -4.41
N ALA A 350 -15.34 -15.95 -4.71
CA ALA A 350 -14.54 -14.93 -5.40
C ALA A 350 -15.06 -14.65 -6.82
N ASP A 351 -15.41 -15.68 -7.59
CA ASP A 351 -15.97 -15.53 -8.94
C ASP A 351 -17.34 -14.84 -8.93
N GLN A 352 -18.17 -15.11 -7.91
CA GLN A 352 -19.44 -14.42 -7.73
C GLN A 352 -19.27 -12.92 -7.43
N VAL A 353 -18.25 -12.55 -6.65
CA VAL A 353 -17.93 -11.13 -6.40
C VAL A 353 -17.34 -10.49 -7.66
N LYS A 354 -16.38 -11.13 -8.33
CA LYS A 354 -15.75 -10.64 -9.58
C LYS A 354 -16.77 -10.42 -10.69
N SER A 355 -17.76 -11.30 -10.82
CA SER A 355 -18.83 -11.19 -11.82
C SER A 355 -19.93 -10.18 -11.45
N GLY A 356 -19.95 -9.67 -10.21
CA GLY A 356 -21.02 -8.81 -9.71
C GLY A 356 -22.30 -9.56 -9.31
N SER A 357 -22.32 -10.90 -9.39
CA SER A 357 -23.43 -11.73 -8.90
C SER A 357 -23.67 -11.55 -7.41
N VAL A 358 -22.59 -11.28 -6.65
CA VAL A 358 -22.63 -10.81 -5.27
C VAL A 358 -22.09 -9.39 -5.21
N THR A 359 -22.91 -8.44 -4.77
CA THR A 359 -22.46 -7.09 -4.43
C THR A 359 -22.13 -7.04 -2.94
N VAL A 360 -20.87 -6.80 -2.62
CA VAL A 360 -20.40 -6.71 -1.23
C VAL A 360 -20.72 -5.31 -0.69
N PRO A 361 -21.29 -5.18 0.53
CA PRO A 361 -21.51 -3.87 1.14
C PRO A 361 -20.19 -3.12 1.34
N SER A 362 -20.23 -1.80 1.27
CA SER A 362 -19.08 -0.92 1.48
C SER A 362 -19.37 0.11 2.58
N ALA A 363 -18.30 0.62 3.20
CA ALA A 363 -18.36 1.67 4.20
C ALA A 363 -18.10 3.09 3.63
N PHE A 364 -17.94 3.21 2.31
CA PHE A 364 -17.80 4.49 1.59
C PHE A 364 -19.13 5.01 1.04
#